data_AF-R7BXV3-F1
#
_entry.id   AF-R7BXV3-F1
#
_cell.length_a   1.000
_cell.length_b   1.000
_cell.length_c   1.000
_cell.angle_alpha   90.00
_cell.angle_beta   90.00
_cell.angle_gamma   90.00
#
_symmetry.space_group_name_H-M   'P 1'
#
loop_
_entity.id
_entity.type
_entity.pdbx_description
1 polymer ?
#
loop_
_entity_poly.entity_id
_entity_poly.type
_entity_poly.pdbx_seq_one_letter_code
_entity_poly.pdbx_strand_id
1 'polypeptide(L)'
;MKYIGIVAGAKPEQATALKAALIAKDPLVKVVIEETAMRQDAPDERVKLADRKIELFNAVEALAAKGVRIAAFTCACPHAWFDELAAEVSIAAVDACGAKGEPLPVEDYAEKLLSTCDALPAKPYKVGLIGGLGPAATVDLYDKIVKATPATTDQEHIRLVVEQNPQIPDRTKALLEGGADPTLALYRCAKALQADGCDAVIIPCNTAHAFMPYMRRHLDVNFIDMQESCLNEIQAKFGDKARVGLMATTGTVRTGIYSKKAEAMGIPMFVPDEAHQARVMAAIYGPKGAKAGFTDGICREDLVSAAEYLVKTYDCNVLILGCTELPLILDEGDFDCAGKTVYIIDPTSSLARRVVKTALAANKERGF
;
A
#
# COMPACT_ATOMS: atom_id res chain seq x y z
N MET A 1 29.38 -13.18 6.21
CA MET A 1 30.19 -13.36 4.98
C MET A 1 29.61 -12.45 3.90
N LYS A 2 30.40 -11.55 3.31
CA LYS A 2 29.91 -10.66 2.26
C LYS A 2 29.77 -11.40 0.93
N TYR A 3 28.72 -11.07 0.19
CA TYR A 3 28.52 -11.54 -1.17
C TYR A 3 28.34 -10.35 -2.11
N ILE A 4 29.38 -10.07 -2.90
CA ILE A 4 29.48 -8.92 -3.79
C ILE A 4 29.37 -9.40 -5.24
N GLY A 5 28.58 -8.68 -6.03
CA GLY A 5 28.43 -8.87 -7.46
C GLY A 5 29.09 -7.72 -8.21
N ILE A 6 29.84 -8.02 -9.27
CA ILE A 6 30.48 -7.01 -10.11
C ILE A 6 29.74 -6.99 -11.45
N VAL A 7 29.12 -5.85 -11.77
CA VAL A 7 28.57 -5.57 -13.09
C VAL A 7 29.72 -5.18 -14.02
N ALA A 8 30.07 -6.06 -14.94
CA ALA A 8 31.20 -5.89 -15.85
C ALA A 8 30.93 -4.82 -16.93
N GLY A 9 29.68 -4.70 -17.37
CA GLY A 9 29.18 -3.66 -18.28
C GLY A 9 30.14 -3.32 -19.43
N ALA A 10 30.41 -2.03 -19.60
CA ALA A 10 31.24 -1.51 -20.69
C ALA A 10 32.77 -1.68 -20.50
N LYS A 11 33.22 -2.16 -19.34
CA LYS A 11 34.65 -2.35 -19.01
C LYS A 11 34.91 -3.71 -18.37
N PRO A 12 34.67 -4.82 -19.09
CA PRO A 12 34.77 -6.16 -18.55
C PRO A 12 36.19 -6.51 -18.06
N GLU A 13 37.23 -5.92 -18.66
CA GLU A 13 38.62 -6.12 -18.26
C GLU A 13 38.89 -5.67 -16.82
N GLN A 14 38.16 -4.68 -16.32
CA GLN A 14 38.33 -4.17 -14.95
C GLN A 14 37.65 -5.07 -13.90
N ALA A 15 36.70 -5.91 -14.29
CA ALA A 15 35.97 -6.80 -13.37
C ALA A 15 36.91 -7.79 -12.69
N THR A 16 37.86 -8.35 -13.44
CA THR A 16 38.84 -9.32 -12.91
C THR A 16 39.79 -8.68 -11.91
N ALA A 17 40.25 -7.45 -12.19
CA ALA A 17 41.10 -6.68 -11.29
C ALA A 17 40.39 -6.37 -9.95
N LEU A 18 39.14 -5.90 -10.02
CA LEU A 18 38.35 -5.61 -8.81
C LEU A 18 38.07 -6.88 -8.00
N LYS A 19 37.75 -7.99 -8.66
CA LYS A 19 37.58 -9.29 -8.01
C LYS A 19 38.85 -9.72 -7.26
N ALA A 20 40.02 -9.59 -7.89
CA ALA A 20 41.29 -9.93 -7.27
C ALA A 20 41.57 -9.06 -6.03
N ALA A 21 41.34 -7.74 -6.12
CA ALA A 21 41.52 -6.81 -5.00
C ALA A 21 40.58 -7.12 -3.82
N LEU A 22 39.30 -7.44 -4.09
CA LEU A 22 38.35 -7.85 -3.06
C LEU A 22 38.81 -9.10 -2.31
N ILE A 23 39.21 -10.15 -3.04
CA ILE A 23 39.67 -11.43 -2.45
C ILE A 23 40.99 -11.24 -1.69
N ALA A 24 41.88 -10.39 -2.18
CA ALA A 24 43.15 -10.09 -1.52
C ALA A 24 42.94 -9.40 -0.16
N LYS A 25 41.94 -8.51 -0.05
CA LYS A 25 41.60 -7.80 1.19
C LYS A 25 40.76 -8.62 2.16
N ASP A 26 39.81 -9.41 1.66
CA ASP A 26 38.97 -10.31 2.45
C ASP A 26 38.89 -11.69 1.77
N PRO A 27 39.71 -12.67 2.18
CA PRO A 27 39.69 -14.02 1.59
C PRO A 27 38.36 -14.76 1.77
N LEU A 28 37.47 -14.30 2.66
CA LEU A 28 36.15 -14.91 2.90
C LEU A 28 35.05 -14.27 2.04
N VAL A 29 35.34 -13.21 1.30
CA VAL A 29 34.34 -12.57 0.43
C VAL A 29 33.97 -13.47 -0.74
N LYS A 30 32.68 -13.66 -0.97
CA LYS A 30 32.18 -14.30 -2.18
C LYS A 30 32.01 -13.24 -3.26
N VAL A 31 32.57 -13.47 -4.44
CA VAL A 31 32.47 -12.54 -5.59
C VAL A 31 31.96 -13.26 -6.82
N VAL A 32 30.95 -12.69 -7.47
CA VAL A 32 30.43 -13.13 -8.78
C VAL A 32 30.50 -11.96 -9.76
N ILE A 33 30.72 -12.24 -11.04
CA ILE A 33 30.73 -11.24 -12.11
C ILE A 33 29.48 -11.46 -12.96
N GLU A 34 28.79 -10.38 -13.30
CA GLU A 34 27.68 -10.35 -14.25
C GLU A 34 28.15 -9.70 -15.54
N GLU A 35 28.16 -10.51 -16.61
CA GLU A 35 28.60 -10.12 -17.94
C GLU A 35 27.38 -9.83 -18.82
N THR A 36 26.76 -8.68 -18.59
CA THR A 36 25.67 -8.20 -19.45
C THR A 36 26.25 -7.53 -20.68
N ALA A 37 25.94 -8.07 -21.87
CA ALA A 37 26.32 -7.46 -23.13
C ALA A 37 25.50 -6.17 -23.36
N MET A 38 26.19 -5.08 -23.67
CA MET A 38 25.56 -3.78 -23.91
C MET A 38 25.11 -3.66 -25.36
N ARG A 39 23.87 -3.25 -25.57
CA ARG A 39 23.25 -3.00 -26.87
C ARG A 39 23.99 -1.86 -27.60
N GLN A 40 24.13 -1.99 -28.93
CA GLN A 40 24.95 -1.08 -29.77
C GLN A 40 24.20 -0.44 -30.94
N ASP A 41 22.94 -0.82 -31.19
CA ASP A 41 22.12 -0.37 -32.32
C ASP A 41 21.19 0.82 -31.96
N ALA A 42 21.56 1.59 -30.93
CA ALA A 42 20.77 2.75 -30.51
C ALA A 42 20.71 3.81 -31.64
N PRO A 43 19.51 4.31 -32.00
CA PRO A 43 19.34 5.26 -33.10
C PRO A 43 19.82 6.68 -32.78
N ASP A 44 19.94 7.03 -31.50
CA ASP A 44 20.40 8.32 -31.02
C ASP A 44 21.00 8.22 -29.60
N GLU A 45 21.62 9.30 -29.12
CA GLU A 45 22.28 9.33 -27.81
C GLU A 45 21.29 9.26 -26.62
N ARG A 46 20.03 9.65 -26.79
CA ARG A 46 19.02 9.54 -25.73
C ARG A 46 18.64 8.07 -25.53
N VAL A 47 18.39 7.34 -26.61
CA VAL A 47 18.11 5.90 -26.55
C VAL A 47 19.33 5.14 -26.02
N LYS A 48 20.53 5.49 -26.48
CA LYS A 48 21.77 4.89 -25.98
C LYS A 48 21.98 5.07 -24.48
N LEU A 49 21.62 6.23 -23.92
CA LEU A 49 21.65 6.45 -22.48
C LEU A 49 20.58 5.61 -21.76
N ALA A 50 19.37 5.52 -22.29
CA ALA A 50 18.29 4.71 -21.73
C ALA A 50 18.64 3.20 -21.74
N ASP A 51 19.15 2.69 -22.87
CA ASP A 51 19.63 1.30 -22.99
C ASP A 51 20.67 1.01 -21.91
N ARG A 52 21.67 1.90 -21.76
CA ARG A 52 22.71 1.74 -20.74
C ARG A 52 22.16 1.74 -19.31
N LYS A 53 21.18 2.59 -18.99
CA LYS A 53 20.52 2.61 -17.68
C LYS A 53 19.80 1.31 -17.40
N ILE A 54 18.99 0.84 -18.36
CA ILE A 54 18.20 -0.38 -18.26
C ILE A 54 19.09 -1.62 -18.13
N GLU A 55 20.16 -1.71 -18.91
CA GLU A 55 21.10 -2.84 -18.89
C GLU A 55 21.83 -2.95 -17.56
N LEU A 56 22.29 -1.82 -17.01
CA LEU A 56 22.93 -1.79 -15.71
C LEU A 56 21.96 -2.12 -14.59
N PHE A 57 20.71 -1.64 -14.65
CA PHE A 57 19.64 -2.06 -13.75
C PHE A 57 19.42 -3.58 -13.81
N ASN A 58 19.22 -4.13 -15.02
CA ASN A 58 18.99 -5.56 -15.21
C ASN A 58 20.16 -6.42 -14.72
N ALA A 59 21.40 -5.96 -14.89
CA ALA A 59 22.58 -6.64 -14.37
C ALA A 59 22.58 -6.70 -12.84
N VAL A 60 22.18 -5.61 -12.16
CA VAL A 60 22.03 -5.58 -10.70
C VAL A 60 20.93 -6.54 -10.25
N GLU A 61 19.77 -6.57 -10.92
CA GLU A 61 18.68 -7.51 -10.58
C GLU A 61 19.06 -8.97 -10.84
N ALA A 62 19.84 -9.25 -11.89
CA ALA A 62 20.38 -10.59 -12.15
C ALA A 62 21.36 -11.05 -11.05
N LEU A 63 22.15 -10.13 -10.50
CA LEU A 63 23.00 -10.38 -9.33
C LEU A 63 22.15 -10.64 -8.09
N ALA A 64 21.12 -9.83 -7.84
CA ALA A 64 20.19 -10.01 -6.72
C ALA A 64 19.53 -11.39 -6.74
N ALA A 65 19.09 -11.87 -7.91
CA ALA A 65 18.53 -13.20 -8.10
C ALA A 65 19.51 -14.34 -7.77
N LYS A 66 20.83 -14.09 -7.79
CA LYS A 66 21.88 -15.03 -7.37
C LYS A 66 22.19 -14.96 -5.87
N GLY A 67 21.47 -14.15 -5.11
CA GLY A 67 21.66 -13.94 -3.67
C GLY A 67 22.78 -12.96 -3.31
N VAL A 68 23.27 -12.18 -4.28
CA VAL A 68 24.19 -11.06 -4.03
C VAL A 68 23.45 -9.98 -3.25
N ARG A 69 24.18 -9.26 -2.38
CA ARG A 69 23.59 -8.17 -1.57
C ARG A 69 24.20 -6.80 -1.84
N ILE A 70 25.36 -6.76 -2.50
CA ILE A 70 26.07 -5.52 -2.87
C ILE A 70 26.49 -5.63 -4.34
N ALA A 71 26.08 -4.68 -5.17
CA ALA A 71 26.49 -4.54 -6.56
C ALA A 71 27.57 -3.46 -6.71
N ALA A 72 28.63 -3.82 -7.44
CA ALA A 72 29.72 -2.95 -7.85
C ALA A 72 29.69 -2.74 -9.37
N PHE A 73 30.25 -1.63 -9.86
CA PHE A 73 30.33 -1.31 -11.28
C PHE A 73 31.78 -1.12 -11.71
N THR A 74 32.14 -1.62 -12.88
CA THR A 74 33.47 -1.40 -13.49
C THR A 74 33.56 -0.11 -14.28
N CYS A 75 32.43 0.50 -14.67
CA CYS A 75 32.41 1.80 -15.33
C CYS A 75 31.99 2.90 -14.35
N ALA A 76 32.55 4.10 -14.53
CA ALA A 76 32.03 5.33 -13.92
C ALA A 76 30.77 5.86 -14.63
N CYS A 77 30.25 5.11 -15.60
CA CYS A 77 29.12 5.52 -16.42
C CYS A 77 27.79 5.75 -15.68
N PRO A 78 27.50 5.12 -14.52
CA PRO A 78 26.31 5.40 -13.73
C PRO A 78 26.42 6.69 -12.92
N HIS A 79 27.64 7.20 -12.66
CA HIS A 79 27.89 8.26 -11.68
C HIS A 79 26.94 9.46 -11.82
N ALA A 80 26.72 9.94 -13.05
CA ALA A 80 25.87 11.10 -13.33
C ALA A 80 24.36 10.88 -13.04
N TRP A 81 23.94 9.64 -12.84
CA TRP A 81 22.55 9.23 -12.58
C TRP A 81 22.51 8.11 -11.51
N PHE A 82 23.52 8.06 -10.64
CA PHE A 82 23.68 6.95 -9.71
C PHE A 82 22.53 6.90 -8.69
N ASP A 83 22.08 8.06 -8.22
CA ASP A 83 20.96 8.16 -7.29
C ASP A 83 19.65 7.60 -7.87
N GLU A 84 19.41 7.80 -9.18
CA GLU A 84 18.27 7.21 -9.89
C GLU A 84 18.36 5.69 -9.92
N LEU A 85 19.54 5.14 -10.27
CA LEU A 85 19.75 3.68 -10.27
C LEU A 85 19.60 3.08 -8.87
N ALA A 86 20.25 3.70 -7.88
CA ALA A 86 20.24 3.25 -6.49
C ALA A 86 18.82 3.25 -5.91
N ALA A 87 17.98 4.23 -6.28
CA ALA A 87 16.59 4.29 -5.81
C ALA A 87 15.72 3.13 -6.32
N GLU A 88 16.02 2.56 -7.50
CA GLU A 88 15.17 1.55 -8.13
C GLU A 88 15.61 0.10 -7.86
N VAL A 89 16.91 -0.18 -7.78
CA VAL A 89 17.43 -1.56 -7.64
C VAL A 89 17.06 -2.24 -6.31
N SER A 90 17.06 -3.58 -6.30
CA SER A 90 16.64 -4.42 -5.17
C SER A 90 17.75 -4.79 -4.19
N ILE A 91 19.00 -4.38 -4.44
CA ILE A 91 20.17 -4.60 -3.58
C ILE A 91 21.02 -3.34 -3.47
N ALA A 92 21.92 -3.28 -2.49
CA ALA A 92 22.79 -2.11 -2.34
C ALA A 92 23.70 -1.94 -3.56
N ALA A 93 23.62 -0.79 -4.23
CA ALA A 93 24.56 -0.40 -5.28
C ALA A 93 25.65 0.51 -4.70
N VAL A 94 26.90 0.39 -5.18
CA VAL A 94 27.99 1.26 -4.74
C VAL A 94 28.63 1.95 -5.92
N ASP A 95 28.61 3.28 -5.93
CA ASP A 95 29.25 4.07 -6.99
C ASP A 95 30.76 3.81 -7.03
N ALA A 96 31.27 3.58 -8.23
CA ALA A 96 32.69 3.42 -8.52
C ALA A 96 33.47 4.74 -8.42
N CYS A 97 32.78 5.87 -8.31
CA CYS A 97 33.38 7.18 -8.18
C CYS A 97 33.53 7.66 -6.72
N GLY A 98 34.48 8.58 -6.53
CA GLY A 98 34.66 9.37 -5.32
C GLY A 98 33.71 10.58 -5.27
N ALA A 99 33.82 11.38 -4.20
CA ALA A 99 32.94 12.53 -3.97
C ALA A 99 33.08 13.65 -5.02
N LYS A 100 34.16 13.68 -5.80
CA LYS A 100 34.36 14.67 -6.88
C LYS A 100 34.03 14.07 -8.26
N GLY A 101 33.47 12.87 -8.31
CA GLY A 101 33.09 12.16 -9.53
C GLY A 101 34.24 11.50 -10.30
N GLU A 102 35.42 11.48 -9.71
CA GLU A 102 36.57 10.75 -10.22
C GLU A 102 36.42 9.24 -9.97
N PRO A 103 36.75 8.36 -10.94
CA PRO A 103 36.79 6.93 -10.69
C PRO A 103 37.79 6.60 -9.58
N LEU A 104 37.37 5.82 -8.58
CA LEU A 104 38.25 5.38 -7.51
C LEU A 104 39.31 4.39 -8.02
N PRO A 105 40.54 4.44 -7.49
CA PRO A 105 41.48 3.34 -7.65
C PRO A 105 40.86 2.01 -7.21
N VAL A 106 41.20 0.91 -7.90
CA VAL A 106 40.60 -0.41 -7.65
C VAL A 106 40.72 -0.84 -6.19
N GLU A 107 41.85 -0.55 -5.55
CA GLU A 107 42.10 -0.86 -4.14
C GLU A 107 41.18 -0.08 -3.19
N ASP A 108 41.01 1.22 -3.42
CA ASP A 108 40.16 2.09 -2.61
C ASP A 108 38.68 1.72 -2.81
N TYR A 109 38.30 1.35 -4.04
CA TYR A 109 36.94 0.90 -4.33
C TYR A 109 36.63 -0.46 -3.71
N ALA A 110 37.59 -1.39 -3.72
CA ALA A 110 37.45 -2.67 -3.02
C ALA A 110 37.26 -2.46 -1.51
N GLU A 111 38.01 -1.54 -0.89
CA GLU A 111 37.83 -1.18 0.52
C GLU A 111 36.46 -0.55 0.79
N LYS A 112 36.01 0.38 -0.07
CA LYS A 112 34.66 0.96 -0.01
C LYS A 112 33.60 -0.16 -0.01
N LEU A 113 33.65 -1.09 -0.96
CA LEU A 113 32.72 -2.23 -1.06
C LEU A 113 32.76 -3.14 0.18
N LEU A 114 33.94 -3.43 0.72
CA LEU A 114 34.12 -4.25 1.92
C LEU A 114 33.71 -3.54 3.21
N SER A 115 33.63 -2.20 3.21
CA SER A 115 33.09 -1.42 4.34
C SER A 115 31.58 -1.15 4.24
N THR A 116 31.00 -1.15 3.03
CA THR A 116 29.56 -0.86 2.81
C THR A 116 28.63 -1.84 3.53
N CYS A 117 27.67 -1.33 4.30
CA CYS A 117 26.58 -2.15 4.83
C CYS A 117 25.68 -2.63 3.70
N ASP A 118 25.17 -3.85 3.78
CA ASP A 118 24.22 -4.43 2.82
C ASP A 118 22.76 -3.96 3.06
N ALA A 119 22.60 -2.79 3.69
CA ALA A 119 21.31 -2.17 3.87
C ALA A 119 20.80 -1.65 2.52
N LEU A 120 19.52 -1.88 2.25
CA LEU A 120 18.89 -1.35 1.05
C LEU A 120 18.87 0.19 1.10
N PRO A 121 19.00 0.86 -0.05
CA PRO A 121 18.80 2.29 -0.12
C PRO A 121 17.39 2.64 0.38
N ALA A 122 17.27 3.78 1.06
CA ALA A 122 15.97 4.29 1.46
C ALA A 122 15.12 4.50 0.20
N LYS A 123 13.86 4.05 0.23
CA LYS A 123 12.90 4.23 -0.85
C LYS A 123 11.69 5.01 -0.35
N PRO A 124 11.03 5.80 -1.22
CA PRO A 124 9.76 6.44 -0.87
C PRO A 124 8.77 5.38 -0.39
N TYR A 125 7.97 5.75 0.60
CA TYR A 125 6.96 4.90 1.20
C TYR A 125 6.01 4.37 0.12
N LYS A 126 5.86 3.05 0.07
CA LYS A 126 5.07 2.36 -0.95
C LYS A 126 3.86 1.69 -0.32
N VAL A 127 2.68 1.96 -0.88
CA VAL A 127 1.42 1.40 -0.40
C VAL A 127 0.90 0.34 -1.37
N GLY A 128 0.51 -0.81 -0.85
CA GLY A 128 -0.17 -1.85 -1.60
C GLY A 128 -1.66 -1.87 -1.34
N LEU A 129 -2.50 -1.84 -2.38
CA LEU A 129 -3.96 -1.87 -2.27
C LEU A 129 -4.48 -3.22 -2.79
N ILE A 130 -5.07 -4.04 -1.92
CA ILE A 130 -5.80 -5.26 -2.33
C ILE A 130 -7.21 -4.86 -2.78
N GLY A 131 -7.40 -4.77 -4.09
CA GLY A 131 -8.63 -4.32 -4.71
C GLY A 131 -9.54 -5.45 -5.21
N GLY A 132 -10.67 -5.07 -5.81
CA GLY A 132 -11.62 -5.99 -6.44
C GLY A 132 -12.77 -6.41 -5.51
N LEU A 133 -12.94 -5.74 -4.37
CA LEU A 133 -13.81 -6.18 -3.28
C LEU A 133 -14.98 -5.21 -2.93
N GLY A 134 -15.58 -4.44 -3.83
CA GLY A 134 -15.60 -4.57 -5.30
C GLY A 134 -14.65 -3.64 -6.08
N PRO A 135 -14.55 -3.77 -7.41
CA PRO A 135 -13.69 -2.94 -8.25
C PRO A 135 -13.91 -1.43 -8.12
N ALA A 136 -15.16 -0.98 -7.98
CA ALA A 136 -15.48 0.44 -7.82
C ALA A 136 -14.93 1.01 -6.51
N ALA A 137 -14.98 0.24 -5.42
CA ALA A 137 -14.42 0.65 -4.13
C ALA A 137 -12.89 0.81 -4.18
N THR A 138 -12.20 0.01 -5.01
CA THR A 138 -10.77 0.22 -5.28
C THR A 138 -10.51 1.58 -5.91
N VAL A 139 -11.27 1.91 -6.97
CA VAL A 139 -11.11 3.17 -7.70
C VAL A 139 -11.41 4.36 -6.79
N ASP A 140 -12.48 4.27 -6.01
CA ASP A 140 -12.88 5.29 -5.04
C ASP A 140 -11.81 5.53 -3.96
N LEU A 141 -11.24 4.47 -3.37
CA LEU A 141 -10.14 4.63 -2.41
C LEU A 141 -8.90 5.27 -3.06
N TYR A 142 -8.56 4.87 -4.29
CA TYR A 142 -7.41 5.44 -4.98
C TYR A 142 -7.61 6.93 -5.27
N ASP A 143 -8.78 7.32 -5.79
CA ASP A 143 -9.15 8.73 -6.00
C ASP A 143 -9.09 9.54 -4.71
N LYS A 144 -9.60 9.00 -3.60
CA LYS A 144 -9.54 9.65 -2.27
C LYS A 144 -8.11 9.80 -1.75
N ILE A 145 -7.21 8.83 -2.00
CA ILE A 145 -5.79 8.97 -1.66
C ILE A 145 -5.17 10.11 -2.46
N VAL A 146 -5.42 10.17 -3.77
CA VAL A 146 -4.91 11.24 -4.65
C VAL A 146 -5.39 12.61 -4.15
N LYS A 147 -6.70 12.76 -3.92
CA LYS A 147 -7.29 14.03 -3.43
C LYS A 147 -6.83 14.43 -2.03
N ALA A 148 -6.56 13.47 -1.16
CA ALA A 148 -6.06 13.73 0.19
C ALA A 148 -4.55 14.03 0.23
N THR A 149 -3.82 13.78 -0.85
CA THR A 149 -2.38 14.02 -0.92
C THR A 149 -2.11 15.48 -1.27
N PRO A 150 -1.40 16.23 -0.40
CA PRO A 150 -1.02 17.61 -0.68
C PRO A 150 0.15 17.64 -1.68
N ALA A 151 -0.16 17.61 -2.97
CA ALA A 151 0.81 17.60 -4.05
C ALA A 151 0.56 18.73 -5.06
N THR A 152 1.64 19.28 -5.59
CA THR A 152 1.71 20.28 -6.66
C THR A 152 2.35 19.74 -7.93
N THR A 153 3.05 18.60 -7.83
CA THR A 153 3.63 17.85 -8.95
C THR A 153 3.32 16.37 -8.83
N ASP A 154 3.38 15.64 -9.95
CA ASP A 154 3.14 14.19 -9.98
C ASP A 154 4.07 13.43 -9.03
N GLN A 155 5.32 13.89 -8.87
CA GLN A 155 6.36 13.23 -8.08
C GLN A 155 6.13 13.33 -6.56
N GLU A 156 5.29 14.26 -6.12
CA GLU A 156 4.91 14.42 -4.70
C GLU A 156 3.78 13.47 -4.28
N HIS A 157 3.18 12.74 -5.23
CA HIS A 157 2.19 11.71 -4.93
C HIS A 157 2.82 10.44 -4.34
N ILE A 158 2.00 9.69 -3.61
CA ILE A 158 2.42 8.48 -2.91
C ILE A 158 2.61 7.34 -3.90
N ARG A 159 3.75 6.64 -3.82
CA ARG A 159 3.99 5.40 -4.58
C ARG A 159 2.96 4.35 -4.16
N LEU A 160 2.12 3.92 -5.10
CA LEU A 160 1.02 3.00 -4.83
C LEU A 160 0.93 1.93 -5.91
N VAL A 161 0.68 0.69 -5.50
CA VAL A 161 0.39 -0.44 -6.39
C VAL A 161 -0.97 -1.04 -6.04
N VAL A 162 -1.74 -1.42 -7.06
CA VAL A 162 -3.07 -2.02 -6.91
C VAL A 162 -3.02 -3.46 -7.38
N GLU A 163 -3.30 -4.40 -6.47
CA GLU A 163 -3.58 -5.80 -6.81
C GLU A 163 -5.10 -5.96 -6.91
N GLN A 164 -5.63 -5.76 -8.13
CA GLN A 164 -7.07 -5.79 -8.42
C GLN A 164 -7.54 -7.23 -8.69
N ASN A 165 -8.19 -7.87 -7.71
CA ASN A 165 -8.63 -9.27 -7.85
C ASN A 165 -10.13 -9.47 -7.53
N PRO A 166 -11.04 -9.24 -8.50
CA PRO A 166 -12.47 -9.48 -8.32
C PRO A 166 -12.87 -10.96 -8.28
N GLN A 167 -11.94 -11.90 -8.53
CA GLN A 167 -12.20 -13.35 -8.38
C GLN A 167 -12.12 -13.82 -6.92
N ILE A 168 -11.78 -12.95 -5.97
CA ILE A 168 -11.83 -13.28 -4.53
C ILE A 168 -13.28 -13.61 -4.15
N PRO A 169 -13.54 -14.78 -3.52
CA PRO A 169 -14.87 -15.19 -3.09
C PRO A 169 -15.63 -14.13 -2.28
N ASP A 170 -16.96 -14.19 -2.30
CA ASP A 170 -17.80 -13.26 -1.55
C ASP A 170 -17.61 -13.45 -0.03
N ARG A 171 -17.22 -12.35 0.63
CA ARG A 171 -16.89 -12.37 2.06
C ARG A 171 -18.12 -12.61 2.93
N THR A 172 -19.28 -12.03 2.56
CA THR A 172 -20.51 -12.17 3.35
C THR A 172 -21.03 -13.59 3.28
N LYS A 173 -21.05 -14.19 2.07
CA LYS A 173 -21.43 -15.60 1.87
C LYS A 173 -20.51 -16.55 2.63
N ALA A 174 -19.20 -16.32 2.59
CA ALA A 174 -18.24 -17.13 3.35
C ALA A 174 -18.50 -17.08 4.86
N LEU A 175 -18.81 -15.90 5.40
CA LEU A 175 -19.02 -15.69 6.83
C LEU A 175 -20.38 -16.19 7.34
N LEU A 176 -21.43 -16.10 6.51
CA LEU A 176 -22.82 -16.29 6.98
C LEU A 176 -23.56 -17.46 6.32
N GLU A 177 -23.14 -17.91 5.14
CA GLU A 177 -23.91 -18.82 4.28
C GLU A 177 -23.11 -20.10 3.92
N GLY A 178 -21.93 -20.30 4.51
CA GLY A 178 -21.06 -21.45 4.18
C GLY A 178 -20.44 -21.35 2.78
N GLY A 179 -20.31 -20.14 2.24
CA GLY A 179 -19.65 -19.89 0.95
C GLY A 179 -18.16 -20.19 0.97
N ALA A 180 -17.54 -20.15 -0.22
CA ALA A 180 -16.10 -20.40 -0.36
C ALA A 180 -15.25 -19.38 0.42
N ASP A 181 -14.24 -19.87 1.15
CA ASP A 181 -13.37 -19.05 1.98
C ASP A 181 -12.42 -18.17 1.13
N PRO A 182 -12.43 -16.83 1.30
CA PRO A 182 -11.57 -15.93 0.54
C PRO A 182 -10.12 -15.83 1.05
N THR A 183 -9.79 -16.46 2.18
CA THR A 183 -8.50 -16.27 2.89
C THR A 183 -7.30 -16.51 1.99
N LEU A 184 -7.27 -17.60 1.22
CA LEU A 184 -6.11 -17.91 0.37
C LEU A 184 -5.95 -16.89 -0.77
N ALA A 185 -7.06 -16.45 -1.36
CA ALA A 185 -7.05 -15.47 -2.45
C ALA A 185 -6.58 -14.09 -1.95
N LEU A 186 -7.07 -13.66 -0.77
CA LEU A 186 -6.61 -12.43 -0.11
C LEU A 186 -5.12 -12.53 0.28
N TYR A 187 -4.69 -13.68 0.83
CA TYR A 187 -3.32 -13.90 1.26
C TYR A 187 -2.35 -13.87 0.07
N ARG A 188 -2.71 -14.48 -1.07
CA ARG A 188 -1.92 -14.39 -2.31
C ARG A 188 -1.70 -12.95 -2.73
N CYS A 189 -2.77 -12.14 -2.74
CA CYS A 189 -2.67 -10.71 -3.08
C CYS A 189 -1.75 -9.96 -2.12
N ALA A 190 -1.92 -10.16 -0.81
CA ALA A 190 -1.07 -9.56 0.21
C ALA A 190 0.41 -9.98 0.07
N LYS A 191 0.66 -11.26 -0.25
CA LYS A 191 2.02 -11.79 -0.43
C LYS A 191 2.68 -11.21 -1.68
N ALA A 192 1.93 -11.01 -2.76
CA ALA A 192 2.42 -10.34 -3.96
C ALA A 192 2.83 -8.88 -3.65
N LEU A 193 1.99 -8.14 -2.90
CA LEU A 193 2.30 -6.77 -2.47
C LEU A 193 3.51 -6.69 -1.51
N GLN A 194 3.67 -7.67 -0.61
CA GLN A 194 4.87 -7.79 0.21
C GLN A 194 6.12 -8.03 -0.64
N ALA A 195 6.05 -8.94 -1.62
CA ALA A 195 7.16 -9.21 -2.53
C ALA A 195 7.52 -8.00 -3.41
N ASP A 196 6.54 -7.15 -3.72
CA ASP A 196 6.70 -5.89 -4.42
C ASP A 196 7.25 -4.75 -3.52
N GLY A 197 7.63 -5.05 -2.28
CA GLY A 197 8.28 -4.13 -1.36
C GLY A 197 7.37 -3.03 -0.81
N CYS A 198 6.06 -3.28 -0.72
CA CYS A 198 5.14 -2.34 -0.06
C CYS A 198 5.45 -2.27 1.44
N ASP A 199 5.46 -1.06 2.00
CA ASP A 199 5.62 -0.81 3.42
C ASP A 199 4.34 -1.15 4.22
N ALA A 200 3.19 -0.93 3.59
CA ALA A 200 1.89 -1.28 4.14
C ALA A 200 0.89 -1.72 3.07
N VAL A 201 -0.05 -2.56 3.49
CA VAL A 201 -1.19 -3.03 2.71
C VAL A 201 -2.49 -2.42 3.23
N ILE A 202 -3.38 -2.05 2.31
CA ILE A 202 -4.73 -1.56 2.57
C ILE A 202 -5.78 -2.35 1.80
N ILE A 203 -7.01 -2.39 2.33
CA ILE A 203 -8.13 -3.12 1.75
C ILE A 203 -9.38 -2.22 1.78
N PRO A 204 -9.92 -1.74 0.64
CA PRO A 204 -11.18 -0.98 0.58
C PRO A 204 -12.39 -1.92 0.70
N CYS A 205 -12.47 -2.71 1.77
CA CYS A 205 -13.60 -3.62 1.99
C CYS A 205 -13.76 -3.95 3.47
N ASN A 206 -14.84 -3.47 4.09
CA ASN A 206 -15.07 -3.74 5.51
C ASN A 206 -15.15 -5.23 5.83
N THR A 207 -15.98 -5.98 5.12
CA THR A 207 -16.15 -7.43 5.36
C THR A 207 -14.86 -8.25 5.18
N ALA A 208 -13.94 -7.83 4.31
CA ALA A 208 -12.67 -8.53 4.10
C ALA A 208 -11.74 -8.45 5.32
N HIS A 209 -11.90 -7.45 6.19
CA HIS A 209 -11.10 -7.32 7.41
C HIS A 209 -11.38 -8.42 8.43
N ALA A 210 -12.50 -9.15 8.32
CA ALA A 210 -12.75 -10.34 9.12
C ALA A 210 -11.68 -11.44 8.89
N PHE A 211 -11.05 -11.45 7.72
CA PHE A 211 -10.03 -12.43 7.32
C PHE A 211 -8.58 -11.91 7.49
N MET A 212 -8.42 -10.59 7.70
CA MET A 212 -7.11 -9.96 7.87
C MET A 212 -6.28 -10.55 9.02
N PRO A 213 -6.84 -10.88 10.20
CA PRO A 213 -6.08 -11.51 11.28
C PRO A 213 -5.44 -12.85 10.90
N TYR A 214 -6.06 -13.62 10.00
CA TYR A 214 -5.50 -14.89 9.53
C TYR A 214 -4.26 -14.66 8.67
N MET A 215 -4.30 -13.66 7.78
CA MET A 215 -3.18 -13.34 6.89
C MET A 215 -2.02 -12.67 7.62
N ARG A 216 -2.31 -11.71 8.50
CA ARG A 216 -1.31 -10.88 9.18
C ARG A 216 -0.28 -11.70 9.97
N ARG A 217 -0.65 -12.89 10.43
CA ARG A 217 0.25 -13.80 11.18
C ARG A 217 1.32 -14.48 10.31
N HIS A 218 1.18 -14.41 8.99
CA HIS A 218 2.06 -15.07 8.02
C HIS A 218 2.76 -14.07 7.08
N LEU A 219 2.64 -12.77 7.37
CA LEU A 219 3.16 -11.67 6.56
C LEU A 219 3.97 -10.73 7.43
N ASP A 220 5.05 -10.20 6.85
CA ASP A 220 5.90 -9.19 7.47
C ASP A 220 5.43 -7.77 7.13
N VAL A 221 4.67 -7.63 6.04
CA VAL A 221 4.10 -6.33 5.64
C VAL A 221 3.03 -5.88 6.62
N ASN A 222 3.06 -4.59 6.96
CA ASN A 222 2.07 -3.98 7.82
C ASN A 222 0.72 -3.86 7.12
N PHE A 223 -0.37 -3.80 7.89
CA PHE A 223 -1.71 -3.50 7.36
C PHE A 223 -2.23 -2.23 8.01
N ILE A 224 -2.63 -1.24 7.22
CA ILE A 224 -3.37 -0.08 7.73
C ILE A 224 -4.85 -0.47 7.72
N ASP A 225 -5.41 -0.64 8.91
CA ASP A 225 -6.76 -1.13 9.10
C ASP A 225 -7.82 -0.04 8.87
N MET A 226 -8.80 -0.32 8.02
CA MET A 226 -9.85 0.62 7.64
C MET A 226 -10.75 1.01 8.82
N GLN A 227 -11.13 0.05 9.66
CA GLN A 227 -12.04 0.31 10.78
C GLN A 227 -11.33 1.07 11.90
N GLU A 228 -10.07 0.71 12.21
CA GLU A 228 -9.27 1.45 13.17
C GLU A 228 -9.00 2.88 12.68
N SER A 229 -8.76 3.07 11.37
CA SER A 229 -8.57 4.41 10.79
C SER A 229 -9.81 5.28 11.01
N CYS A 230 -11.00 4.74 10.74
CA CYS A 230 -12.28 5.43 10.96
C CYS A 230 -12.53 5.71 12.44
N LEU A 231 -12.40 4.71 13.32
CA LEU A 231 -12.65 4.87 14.75
C LEU A 231 -11.68 5.85 15.42
N ASN A 232 -10.41 5.85 15.02
CA ASN A 232 -9.43 6.83 15.50
C ASN A 232 -9.80 8.25 15.08
N GLU A 233 -10.34 8.44 13.89
CA GLU A 233 -10.81 9.75 13.43
C GLU A 233 -12.05 10.22 14.21
N ILE A 234 -12.99 9.30 14.47
CA ILE A 234 -14.14 9.57 15.33
C ILE A 234 -13.68 9.97 16.73
N GLN A 235 -12.77 9.20 17.34
CA GLN A 235 -12.26 9.50 18.67
C GLN A 235 -11.55 10.85 18.71
N ALA A 236 -10.74 11.17 17.70
CA ALA A 236 -10.05 12.45 17.62
C ALA A 236 -11.01 13.64 17.47
N LYS A 237 -12.13 13.47 16.77
CA LYS A 237 -13.10 14.54 16.50
C LYS A 237 -14.12 14.73 17.62
N PHE A 238 -14.63 13.65 18.19
CA PHE A 238 -15.76 13.68 19.14
C PHE A 238 -15.36 13.35 20.59
N GLY A 239 -14.19 12.75 20.80
CA GLY A 239 -13.73 12.32 22.13
C GLY A 239 -14.75 11.42 22.83
N ASP A 240 -14.86 11.57 24.15
CA ASP A 240 -15.79 10.79 24.99
C ASP A 240 -17.27 11.06 24.70
N LYS A 241 -17.59 12.06 23.87
CA LYS A 241 -18.95 12.34 23.44
C LYS A 241 -19.38 11.49 22.25
N ALA A 242 -18.48 10.70 21.66
CA ALA A 242 -18.80 9.86 20.51
C ALA A 242 -19.92 8.86 20.85
N ARG A 243 -21.00 8.88 20.08
CA ARG A 243 -22.04 7.85 20.05
C ARG A 243 -22.25 7.44 18.60
N VAL A 244 -21.76 6.26 18.27
CA VAL A 244 -21.56 5.85 16.88
C VAL A 244 -22.70 4.96 16.40
N GLY A 245 -23.37 5.35 15.32
CA GLY A 245 -24.26 4.46 14.58
C GLY A 245 -23.52 3.80 13.41
N LEU A 246 -23.58 2.48 13.28
CA LEU A 246 -22.96 1.76 12.17
C LEU A 246 -24.03 1.29 11.16
N MET A 247 -24.01 1.87 9.95
CA MET A 247 -24.81 1.39 8.84
C MET A 247 -23.92 0.56 7.91
N ALA A 248 -24.04 -0.77 7.95
CA ALA A 248 -23.17 -1.66 7.20
C ALA A 248 -23.93 -2.90 6.70
N THR A 249 -23.27 -3.75 5.91
CA THR A 249 -23.84 -5.04 5.53
C THR A 249 -24.11 -5.90 6.76
N THR A 250 -25.11 -6.79 6.68
CA THR A 250 -25.41 -7.74 7.77
C THR A 250 -24.19 -8.61 8.13
N GLY A 251 -23.34 -8.95 7.16
CA GLY A 251 -22.06 -9.62 7.42
C GLY A 251 -21.11 -8.80 8.29
N THR A 252 -20.98 -7.50 8.01
CA THR A 252 -20.15 -6.58 8.80
C THR A 252 -20.67 -6.45 10.23
N VAL A 253 -21.99 -6.29 10.39
CA VAL A 253 -22.64 -6.18 11.71
C VAL A 253 -22.47 -7.48 12.50
N ARG A 254 -22.82 -8.63 11.92
CA ARG A 254 -22.81 -9.93 12.62
C ARG A 254 -21.42 -10.43 13.01
N THR A 255 -20.39 -10.13 12.23
CA THR A 255 -19.00 -10.49 12.59
C THR A 255 -18.46 -9.70 13.78
N GLY A 256 -19.05 -8.52 14.05
CA GLY A 256 -18.62 -7.61 15.09
C GLY A 256 -17.26 -6.97 14.84
N ILE A 257 -16.78 -6.91 13.58
CA ILE A 257 -15.45 -6.38 13.28
C ILE A 257 -15.27 -4.91 13.70
N TYR A 258 -16.35 -4.11 13.61
CA TYR A 258 -16.37 -2.74 14.12
C TYR A 258 -16.63 -2.70 15.62
N SER A 259 -17.64 -3.40 16.10
CA SER A 259 -18.06 -3.32 17.51
C SER A 259 -16.97 -3.77 18.47
N LYS A 260 -16.23 -4.85 18.16
CA LYS A 260 -15.10 -5.31 18.98
C LYS A 260 -13.98 -4.27 19.09
N LYS A 261 -13.69 -3.55 17.99
CA LYS A 261 -12.68 -2.48 17.98
C LYS A 261 -13.17 -1.24 18.72
N ALA A 262 -14.42 -0.86 18.51
CA ALA A 262 -15.04 0.26 19.21
C ALA A 262 -15.07 0.01 20.72
N GLU A 263 -15.46 -1.20 21.15
CA GLU A 263 -15.43 -1.62 22.56
C GLU A 263 -14.03 -1.52 23.17
N ALA A 264 -13.01 -2.02 22.46
CA ALA A 264 -11.61 -1.91 22.90
C ALA A 264 -11.12 -0.46 23.03
N MET A 265 -11.75 0.48 22.30
CA MET A 265 -11.47 1.91 22.36
C MET A 265 -12.40 2.67 23.33
N GLY A 266 -13.35 2.00 23.97
CA GLY A 266 -14.35 2.63 24.84
C GLY A 266 -15.39 3.46 24.10
N ILE A 267 -15.58 3.24 22.79
CA ILE A 267 -16.52 3.98 21.94
C ILE A 267 -17.88 3.27 21.91
N PRO A 268 -18.97 3.89 22.41
CA PRO A 268 -20.32 3.36 22.29
C PRO A 268 -20.73 3.24 20.81
N MET A 269 -21.08 2.02 20.39
CA MET A 269 -21.51 1.73 19.03
C MET A 269 -22.86 1.02 18.99
N PHE A 270 -23.72 1.47 18.09
CA PHE A 270 -25.08 1.02 17.90
C PHE A 270 -25.32 0.64 16.44
N VAL A 271 -26.21 -0.31 16.22
CA VAL A 271 -26.59 -0.81 14.88
C VAL A 271 -28.10 -0.68 14.68
N PRO A 272 -28.58 -0.62 13.43
CA PRO A 272 -30.01 -0.66 13.15
C PRO A 272 -30.67 -1.92 13.72
N ASP A 273 -31.96 -1.84 14.07
CA ASP A 273 -32.77 -3.04 14.34
C ASP A 273 -32.96 -3.89 13.07
N GLU A 274 -33.63 -5.04 13.17
CA GLU A 274 -33.81 -5.95 12.04
C GLU A 274 -34.52 -5.30 10.85
N ALA A 275 -35.53 -4.46 11.09
CA ALA A 275 -36.30 -3.81 10.03
C ALA A 275 -35.46 -2.76 9.28
N HIS A 276 -34.73 -1.93 10.02
CA HIS A 276 -33.86 -0.90 9.45
C HIS A 276 -32.58 -1.51 8.85
N GLN A 277 -32.07 -2.61 9.42
CA GLN A 277 -30.95 -3.36 8.84
C GLN A 277 -31.33 -3.97 7.48
N ALA A 278 -32.57 -4.45 7.32
CA ALA A 278 -33.09 -4.90 6.04
C ALA A 278 -33.15 -3.76 5.01
N ARG A 279 -33.51 -2.54 5.44
CA ARG A 279 -33.46 -1.33 4.60
C ARG A 279 -32.05 -0.96 4.18
N VAL A 280 -31.07 -0.99 5.10
CA VAL A 280 -29.65 -0.78 4.75
C VAL A 280 -29.21 -1.81 3.70
N MET A 281 -29.58 -3.08 3.85
CA MET A 281 -29.28 -4.12 2.85
C MET A 281 -29.97 -3.84 1.51
N ALA A 282 -31.21 -3.35 1.50
CA ALA A 282 -31.92 -2.96 0.28
C ALA A 282 -31.30 -1.72 -0.39
N ALA A 283 -30.85 -0.73 0.39
CA ALA A 283 -30.11 0.42 -0.12
C ALA A 283 -28.80 0.01 -0.82
N ILE A 284 -28.13 -1.05 -0.35
CA ILE A 284 -26.89 -1.55 -0.95
C ILE A 284 -27.17 -2.48 -2.14
N TYR A 285 -27.98 -3.53 -1.93
CA TYR A 285 -28.13 -4.69 -2.84
C TYR A 285 -29.51 -4.81 -3.50
N GLY A 286 -30.49 -4.00 -3.08
CA GLY A 286 -31.84 -4.07 -3.61
C GLY A 286 -31.91 -3.75 -5.11
N PRO A 287 -33.04 -4.03 -5.77
CA PRO A 287 -33.22 -3.78 -7.20
C PRO A 287 -33.07 -2.30 -7.58
N LYS A 288 -33.26 -1.39 -6.61
CA LYS A 288 -32.99 0.05 -6.73
C LYS A 288 -31.89 0.52 -5.76
N GLY A 289 -30.93 -0.35 -5.44
CA GLY A 289 -29.82 -0.06 -4.55
C GLY A 289 -28.56 0.44 -5.27
N ALA A 290 -27.56 0.85 -4.50
CA ALA A 290 -26.27 1.37 -4.98
C ALA A 290 -25.55 0.43 -5.95
N LYS A 291 -25.56 -0.89 -5.68
CA LYS A 291 -24.92 -1.86 -6.59
C LYS A 291 -25.63 -2.02 -7.92
N ALA A 292 -26.90 -1.65 -8.00
CA ALA A 292 -27.66 -1.61 -9.26
C ALA A 292 -27.52 -0.28 -10.00
N GLY A 293 -26.67 0.65 -9.52
CA GLY A 293 -26.40 1.95 -10.14
C GLY A 293 -27.30 3.08 -9.65
N PHE A 294 -28.12 2.87 -8.61
CA PHE A 294 -28.98 3.90 -8.05
C PHE A 294 -28.34 4.55 -6.82
N THR A 295 -28.26 5.87 -6.81
CA THR A 295 -27.65 6.65 -5.71
C THR A 295 -28.64 7.57 -5.00
N ASP A 296 -29.89 7.62 -5.48
CA ASP A 296 -30.95 8.46 -4.93
C ASP A 296 -32.32 7.74 -5.00
N GLY A 297 -33.37 8.36 -4.47
CA GLY A 297 -34.71 7.78 -4.37
C GLY A 297 -34.78 6.72 -3.27
N ILE A 298 -35.33 5.53 -3.57
CA ILE A 298 -35.63 4.50 -2.56
C ILE A 298 -34.39 4.08 -1.76
N CYS A 299 -33.22 3.92 -2.40
CA CYS A 299 -32.01 3.57 -1.66
C CYS A 299 -31.58 4.64 -0.66
N ARG A 300 -31.76 5.92 -1.00
CA ARG A 300 -31.50 7.04 -0.10
C ARG A 300 -32.52 7.09 1.02
N GLU A 301 -33.81 6.95 0.71
CA GLU A 301 -34.89 6.89 1.71
C GLU A 301 -34.65 5.75 2.73
N ASP A 302 -34.29 4.57 2.25
CA ASP A 302 -33.99 3.40 3.09
C ASP A 302 -32.78 3.64 4.00
N LEU A 303 -31.71 4.23 3.48
CA LEU A 303 -30.52 4.54 4.26
C LEU A 303 -30.80 5.65 5.30
N VAL A 304 -31.51 6.70 4.90
CA VAL A 304 -31.90 7.80 5.81
C VAL A 304 -32.83 7.29 6.91
N SER A 305 -33.75 6.37 6.60
CA SER A 305 -34.59 5.73 7.62
C SER A 305 -33.76 5.02 8.69
N ALA A 306 -32.69 4.32 8.31
CA ALA A 306 -31.78 3.69 9.28
C ALA A 306 -30.96 4.71 10.08
N ALA A 307 -30.50 5.79 9.42
CA ALA A 307 -29.83 6.90 10.08
C ALA A 307 -30.73 7.55 11.16
N GLU A 308 -31.97 7.89 10.79
CA GLU A 308 -32.93 8.46 11.73
C GLU A 308 -33.23 7.54 12.90
N TYR A 309 -33.37 6.23 12.66
CA TYR A 309 -33.57 5.25 13.73
C TYR A 309 -32.42 5.27 14.74
N LEU A 310 -31.17 5.26 14.25
CA LEU A 310 -29.98 5.31 15.09
C LEU A 310 -29.92 6.59 15.93
N VAL A 311 -30.24 7.74 15.31
CA VAL A 311 -30.24 9.05 15.98
C VAL A 311 -31.38 9.16 17.01
N LYS A 312 -32.59 8.74 16.67
CA LYS A 312 -33.77 8.82 17.56
C LYS A 312 -33.65 7.87 18.75
N THR A 313 -33.19 6.65 18.52
CA THR A 313 -33.21 5.57 19.52
C THR A 313 -31.98 5.62 20.43
N TYR A 314 -30.81 5.90 19.86
CA TYR A 314 -29.55 5.79 20.58
C TYR A 314 -28.81 7.12 20.71
N ASP A 315 -29.36 8.23 20.24
CA ASP A 315 -28.71 9.54 20.28
C ASP A 315 -27.32 9.52 19.62
N CYS A 316 -27.19 8.78 18.52
CA CYS A 316 -25.95 8.76 17.76
C CYS A 316 -25.66 10.17 17.21
N ASN A 317 -24.44 10.67 17.41
CA ASN A 317 -23.99 11.96 16.87
C ASN A 317 -23.02 11.79 15.69
N VAL A 318 -22.58 10.56 15.42
CA VAL A 318 -21.78 10.20 14.26
C VAL A 318 -22.29 8.89 13.67
N LEU A 319 -22.39 8.81 12.35
CA LEU A 319 -22.87 7.64 11.63
C LEU A 319 -21.82 7.17 10.62
N ILE A 320 -21.43 5.90 10.72
CA ILE A 320 -20.46 5.25 9.83
C ILE A 320 -21.17 4.67 8.62
N LEU A 321 -20.67 5.02 7.43
CA LEU A 321 -21.00 4.37 6.16
C LEU A 321 -20.18 3.08 5.98
N GLY A 322 -20.53 2.04 6.73
CA GLY A 322 -19.79 0.78 6.86
C GLY A 322 -19.82 -0.15 5.64
N CYS A 323 -20.27 0.32 4.48
CA CYS A 323 -20.12 -0.35 3.19
C CYS A 323 -19.67 0.69 2.15
N THR A 324 -18.70 0.33 1.32
CA THR A 324 -18.03 1.25 0.38
C THR A 324 -18.95 1.82 -0.71
N GLU A 325 -20.14 1.23 -0.89
CA GLU A 325 -21.18 1.76 -1.79
C GLU A 325 -22.07 2.82 -1.13
N LEU A 326 -22.14 2.90 0.20
CA LEU A 326 -22.99 3.88 0.89
C LEU A 326 -22.54 5.35 0.71
N PRO A 327 -21.22 5.66 0.58
CA PRO A 327 -20.77 7.00 0.19
C PRO A 327 -21.29 7.48 -1.16
N LEU A 328 -21.82 6.59 -2.02
CA LEU A 328 -22.49 7.00 -3.25
C LEU A 328 -23.89 7.57 -2.99
N ILE A 329 -24.49 7.26 -1.83
CA ILE A 329 -25.84 7.68 -1.43
C ILE A 329 -25.78 8.88 -0.48
N LEU A 330 -24.91 8.84 0.53
CA LEU A 330 -24.71 9.92 1.50
C LEU A 330 -23.25 10.34 1.52
N ASP A 331 -23.00 11.63 1.40
CA ASP A 331 -21.64 12.18 1.48
C ASP A 331 -21.15 12.23 2.94
N GLU A 332 -19.82 12.15 3.12
CA GLU A 332 -19.17 12.46 4.38
C GLU A 332 -19.36 13.96 4.70
N GLY A 333 -19.76 14.29 5.93
CA GLY A 333 -20.09 15.66 6.30
C GLY A 333 -21.15 15.78 7.38
N ASP A 334 -21.53 17.02 7.68
CA ASP A 334 -22.68 17.29 8.54
C ASP A 334 -23.97 16.92 7.79
N PHE A 335 -24.87 16.24 8.51
CA PHE A 335 -26.12 15.71 7.97
C PHE A 335 -27.26 15.93 8.95
N ASP A 336 -28.31 16.60 8.49
CA ASP A 336 -29.51 16.84 9.29
C ASP A 336 -30.49 15.68 9.12
N CYS A 337 -30.78 15.00 10.23
CA CYS A 337 -31.84 13.99 10.28
C CYS A 337 -32.46 13.91 11.66
N ALA A 338 -33.71 13.47 11.75
CA ALA A 338 -34.42 13.33 13.03
C ALA A 338 -34.40 14.59 13.92
N GLY A 339 -34.33 15.79 13.33
CA GLY A 339 -34.27 17.06 14.06
C GLY A 339 -32.92 17.37 14.72
N LYS A 340 -31.84 16.69 14.34
CA LYS A 340 -30.46 16.91 14.83
C LYS A 340 -29.48 16.96 13.67
N THR A 341 -28.40 17.71 13.84
CA THR A 341 -27.22 17.64 12.97
C THR A 341 -26.27 16.59 13.52
N VAL A 342 -25.96 15.58 12.72
CA VAL A 342 -24.99 14.51 13.03
C VAL A 342 -23.90 14.51 11.97
N TYR A 343 -22.79 13.82 12.24
CA TYR A 343 -21.71 13.70 11.26
C TYR A 343 -21.76 12.34 10.57
N ILE A 344 -21.80 12.32 9.25
CA ILE A 344 -21.57 11.12 8.45
C ILE A 344 -20.07 10.98 8.24
N ILE A 345 -19.54 9.78 8.48
CA ILE A 345 -18.14 9.45 8.23
C ILE A 345 -18.01 8.27 7.27
N ASP A 346 -17.16 8.43 6.27
CA ASP A 346 -16.84 7.41 5.29
C ASP A 346 -15.51 6.73 5.65
N PRO A 347 -15.53 5.43 6.05
CA PRO A 347 -14.31 4.68 6.35
C PRO A 347 -13.28 4.66 5.21
N THR A 348 -13.71 4.81 3.96
CA THR A 348 -12.81 4.84 2.80
C THR A 348 -12.00 6.13 2.78
N SER A 349 -12.66 7.26 3.07
CA SER A 349 -12.05 8.57 3.21
C SER A 349 -11.12 8.62 4.44
N SER A 350 -11.54 8.05 5.58
CA SER A 350 -10.65 7.91 6.75
C SER A 350 -9.40 7.06 6.46
N LEU A 351 -9.56 5.96 5.73
CA LEU A 351 -8.43 5.12 5.32
C LEU A 351 -7.48 5.89 4.40
N ALA A 352 -8.00 6.62 3.41
CA ALA A 352 -7.20 7.46 2.51
C ALA A 352 -6.38 8.50 3.29
N ARG A 353 -7.02 9.26 4.19
CA ARG A 353 -6.34 10.23 5.05
C ARG A 353 -5.27 9.59 5.92
N ARG A 354 -5.54 8.40 6.48
CA ARG A 354 -4.57 7.66 7.30
C ARG A 354 -3.36 7.21 6.48
N VAL A 355 -3.58 6.73 5.25
CA VAL A 355 -2.53 6.34 4.31
C VAL A 355 -1.64 7.53 4.00
N VAL A 356 -2.22 8.66 3.61
CA VAL A 356 -1.46 9.89 3.28
C VAL A 356 -0.63 10.34 4.47
N LYS A 357 -1.24 10.44 5.66
CA LYS A 357 -0.52 10.84 6.88
C LYS A 357 0.66 9.91 7.19
N THR A 358 0.47 8.61 7.03
CA THR A 358 1.51 7.61 7.31
C THR A 358 2.65 7.69 6.29
N ALA A 359 2.31 7.78 5.00
CA ALA A 359 3.29 7.88 3.93
C ALA A 359 4.13 9.16 4.01
N LEU A 360 3.51 10.32 4.24
CA LEU A 360 4.23 11.59 4.37
C LEU A 360 5.15 11.62 5.60
N ALA A 361 4.71 11.07 6.73
CA ALA A 361 5.55 10.98 7.92
C ALA A 361 6.78 10.09 7.65
N ALA A 362 6.58 8.92 7.04
CA ALA A 362 7.66 8.01 6.70
C ALA A 362 8.62 8.58 5.64
N ASN A 363 8.09 9.26 4.61
CA ASN A 363 8.92 9.92 3.60
C ASN A 363 9.80 11.00 4.22
N LYS A 364 9.23 11.85 5.08
CA LYS A 364 10.00 12.87 5.80
C LYS A 364 11.15 12.27 6.63
N GLU A 365 10.91 11.15 7.31
CA GLU A 365 11.95 10.44 8.08
C GLU A 365 13.03 9.82 7.18
N ARG A 366 12.66 9.40 5.97
CA ARG A 366 13.54 8.82 4.96
C ARG A 366 14.25 9.85 4.08
N GLY A 367 13.92 11.13 4.21
CA GLY A 367 14.49 12.23 3.41
C GLY A 367 13.84 12.43 2.04
N PHE A 368 12.58 12.02 1.87
CA PHE A 368 11.75 12.24 0.69
C PHE A 368 10.70 13.32 0.90
#